data_AF-A0AA92UWY8-F1
#
_entry.id   AF-A0AA92UWY8-F1
#
_cell.length_a   1.000
_cell.length_b   1.000
_cell.length_c   1.000
_cell.angle_alpha   90.00
_cell.angle_beta   90.00
_cell.angle_gamma   90.00
#
_symmetry.space_group_name_H-M   'P 1'
#
loop_
_entity.id
_entity.type
_entity.pdbx_description
1 polymer ?
#
loop_
_entity_poly.entity_id
_entity_poly.type
_entity_poly.pdbx_seq_one_letter_code
_entity_poly.pdbx_strand_id
1 'polypeptide(L)'
;MKQIIKYKSREEWLQNRSKGIGASEAGTVLGLNPWETPYQLWRRKKGIDPPKVENFAMVAGHLLEDAVAQFFKRESHCHIIKASTDDYTITNTDTPYLRVSPDRTFWRTGATHNEASKSILECKTTQMQIDADDLPKHWFCQLQMNLGVGEYKDGALAWLTAGREFGYRDIDFDPEFFGWMRDEITKFWLDYIVGNQEPPAYSAQDVLLKSPLHVAGKEVTATKEILEQIARLKELKVQNKKLETEQDEIEDNLKLFFGDAESIVSDSGKTLATWKAPKVSEKFDAKAFQADHPKACAKYIKQVHGARRLLIK
;
A
#
# COMPACT_ATOMS: atom_id res chain seq x y z
N MET A 1 -22.68 0.45 -22.02
CA MET A 1 -22.42 -0.86 -22.67
C MET A 1 -20.96 -1.26 -22.45
N LYS A 2 -20.67 -2.52 -22.09
CA LYS A 2 -19.30 -3.06 -21.91
C LYS A 2 -18.48 -2.98 -23.18
N GLN A 3 -17.24 -2.52 -23.05
CA GLN A 3 -16.24 -2.40 -24.12
C GLN A 3 -14.93 -3.06 -23.69
N ILE A 4 -14.33 -3.84 -24.59
CA ILE A 4 -13.00 -4.43 -24.41
C ILE A 4 -12.04 -3.74 -25.38
N ILE A 5 -11.03 -3.07 -24.82
CA ILE A 5 -9.97 -2.39 -25.56
C ILE A 5 -8.72 -3.26 -25.47
N LYS A 6 -8.21 -3.72 -26.62
CA LYS A 6 -6.91 -4.40 -26.72
C LYS A 6 -5.85 -3.41 -27.19
N TYR A 7 -4.65 -3.52 -26.65
CA TYR A 7 -3.53 -2.66 -27.01
C TYR A 7 -2.48 -3.43 -27.81
N LYS A 8 -1.67 -2.70 -28.57
CA LYS A 8 -0.60 -3.29 -29.40
C LYS A 8 0.64 -3.62 -28.57
N SER A 9 0.84 -2.94 -27.43
CA SER A 9 1.95 -3.21 -26.50
C SER A 9 1.62 -2.83 -25.06
N ARG A 10 2.43 -3.35 -24.12
CA ARG A 10 2.39 -3.00 -22.69
C ARG A 10 2.59 -1.50 -22.47
N GLU A 11 3.48 -0.85 -23.22
CA GLU A 11 3.70 0.59 -23.11
C GLU A 11 2.45 1.39 -23.51
N GLU A 12 1.76 0.97 -24.59
CA GLU A 12 0.52 1.61 -24.99
C GLU A 12 -0.56 1.43 -23.91
N TRP A 13 -0.69 0.23 -23.35
CA TRP A 13 -1.59 -0.02 -22.22
C TRP A 13 -1.26 0.88 -21.01
N LEU A 14 0.01 0.95 -20.62
CA LEU A 14 0.49 1.80 -19.51
C LEU A 14 0.21 3.28 -19.73
N GLN A 15 0.43 3.80 -20.95
CA GLN A 15 0.12 5.19 -21.30
C GLN A 15 -1.37 5.51 -21.17
N ASN A 16 -2.24 4.52 -21.43
CA ASN A 16 -3.67 4.66 -21.31
C ASN A 16 -4.19 4.51 -19.87
N ARG A 17 -3.39 4.01 -18.90
CA ARG A 17 -3.79 3.93 -17.47
C ARG A 17 -4.07 5.28 -16.83
N SER A 18 -3.56 6.37 -17.40
CA SER A 18 -3.84 7.74 -16.92
C SER A 18 -5.24 8.25 -17.27
N LYS A 19 -5.90 7.65 -18.28
CA LYS A 19 -7.20 8.10 -18.82
C LYS A 19 -8.42 7.75 -17.95
N GLY A 20 -8.22 7.14 -16.79
CA GLY A 20 -9.28 6.74 -15.89
C GLY A 20 -8.74 6.30 -14.53
N ILE A 21 -9.63 5.77 -13.70
CA ILE A 21 -9.33 5.11 -12.44
C ILE A 21 -9.30 3.60 -12.69
N GLY A 22 -8.17 2.98 -12.35
CA GLY A 22 -7.98 1.55 -12.40
C GLY A 22 -8.63 0.82 -11.23
N ALA A 23 -8.93 -0.49 -11.38
CA ALA A 23 -9.40 -1.33 -10.28
C ALA A 23 -8.49 -1.28 -9.04
N SER A 24 -7.17 -1.34 -9.25
CA SER A 24 -6.17 -1.21 -8.17
C SER A 24 -6.17 0.15 -7.49
N GLU A 25 -6.73 1.18 -8.13
CA GLU A 25 -6.84 2.54 -7.60
C GLU A 25 -8.17 2.78 -6.87
N ALA A 26 -9.15 1.88 -6.97
CA ALA A 26 -10.44 1.99 -6.29
C ALA A 26 -10.29 2.17 -4.78
N GLY A 27 -9.55 1.26 -4.13
CA GLY A 27 -9.25 1.37 -2.70
C GLY A 27 -8.44 2.62 -2.35
N THR A 28 -7.71 3.21 -3.30
CA THR A 28 -6.95 4.45 -3.08
C THR A 28 -7.90 5.65 -3.01
N VAL A 29 -8.87 5.73 -3.92
CA VAL A 29 -9.90 6.78 -3.91
C VAL A 29 -10.70 6.74 -2.61
N LEU A 30 -11.00 5.54 -2.10
CA LEU A 30 -11.71 5.34 -0.83
C LEU A 30 -10.84 5.51 0.43
N GLY A 31 -9.52 5.77 0.28
CA GLY A 31 -8.60 5.91 1.41
C GLY A 31 -8.24 4.61 2.15
N LEU A 32 -8.50 3.46 1.52
CA LEU A 32 -8.25 2.12 2.04
C LEU A 32 -6.88 1.54 1.61
N ASN A 33 -6.15 2.26 0.76
CA ASN A 33 -4.83 1.88 0.29
C ASN A 33 -3.75 2.35 1.30
N PRO A 34 -2.94 1.44 1.87
CA PRO A 34 -1.90 1.80 2.84
C PRO A 34 -0.65 2.47 2.22
N TRP A 35 -0.50 2.46 0.89
CA TRP A 35 0.68 3.00 0.19
C TRP A 35 0.43 4.33 -0.54
N GLU A 36 -0.83 4.72 -0.77
CA GLU A 36 -1.17 5.95 -1.49
C GLU A 36 -2.50 6.50 -0.96
N THR A 37 -2.58 7.81 -0.69
CA THR A 37 -3.82 8.50 -0.30
C THR A 37 -4.60 8.98 -1.53
N PRO A 38 -5.90 9.32 -1.40
CA PRO A 38 -6.65 9.97 -2.48
C PRO A 38 -5.98 11.26 -2.98
N TYR A 39 -5.38 12.03 -2.06
CA TYR A 39 -4.66 13.26 -2.39
C TYR A 39 -3.40 12.99 -3.22
N GLN A 40 -2.60 11.99 -2.85
CA GLN A 40 -1.42 11.58 -3.60
C GLN A 40 -1.78 11.03 -4.98
N LEU A 41 -2.84 10.21 -5.07
CA LEU A 41 -3.37 9.73 -6.35
C LEU A 41 -3.77 10.90 -7.26
N TRP A 42 -4.47 11.89 -6.72
CA TRP A 42 -4.84 13.09 -7.47
C TRP A 42 -3.60 13.82 -8.00
N ARG A 43 -2.60 14.09 -7.15
CA ARG A 43 -1.35 14.75 -7.57
C ARG A 43 -0.67 14.00 -8.72
N ARG A 44 -0.59 12.66 -8.63
CA ARG A 44 -0.03 11.81 -9.69
C ARG A 44 -0.86 11.87 -10.98
N LYS A 45 -2.19 11.79 -10.90
CA LYS A 45 -3.08 11.85 -12.08
C LYS A 45 -3.08 13.24 -12.73
N LYS A 46 -2.84 14.31 -11.96
CA LYS A 46 -2.65 15.68 -12.47
C LYS A 46 -1.24 15.95 -13.01
N GLY A 47 -0.31 15.00 -12.88
CA GLY A 47 1.07 15.16 -13.32
C GLY A 47 1.89 16.12 -12.44
N ILE A 48 1.40 16.43 -11.23
CA ILE A 48 2.13 17.25 -10.25
C ILE A 48 3.30 16.44 -9.67
N ASP A 49 3.03 15.16 -9.38
CA ASP A 49 4.04 14.20 -8.97
C ASP A 49 4.36 13.25 -10.14
N PRO A 50 5.60 12.74 -10.24
CA PRO A 50 5.97 11.79 -11.28
C PRO A 50 5.14 10.50 -11.19
N PRO A 51 5.02 9.75 -12.30
CA PRO A 51 4.38 8.43 -12.28
C PRO A 51 5.10 7.49 -11.31
N LYS A 52 4.39 6.48 -10.80
CA LYS A 52 4.99 5.44 -9.95
C LYS A 52 6.06 4.70 -10.74
N VAL A 53 7.25 4.62 -10.17
CA VAL A 53 8.34 3.77 -10.67
C VAL A 53 8.10 2.36 -10.15
N GLU A 54 8.12 1.35 -11.03
CA GLU A 54 8.03 -0.05 -10.61
C GLU A 54 9.21 -0.39 -9.69
N ASN A 55 8.91 -0.84 -8.47
CA ASN A 55 9.90 -1.40 -7.56
C ASN A 55 9.99 -2.93 -7.74
N PHE A 56 10.99 -3.54 -7.11
CA PHE A 56 11.19 -5.00 -7.21
C PHE A 56 9.94 -5.81 -6.81
N ALA A 57 9.21 -5.38 -5.77
CA ALA A 57 8.01 -6.09 -5.32
C ALA A 57 6.89 -6.04 -6.37
N MET A 58 6.71 -4.91 -7.06
CA MET A 58 5.75 -4.78 -8.17
C MET A 58 6.12 -5.68 -9.35
N VAL A 59 7.40 -5.69 -9.75
CA VAL A 59 7.90 -6.55 -10.83
C VAL A 59 7.74 -8.02 -10.47
N ALA A 60 8.13 -8.41 -9.25
CA ALA A 60 7.98 -9.77 -8.76
C ALA A 60 6.51 -10.21 -8.73
N GLY A 61 5.60 -9.34 -8.31
CA GLY A 61 4.16 -9.61 -8.32
C GLY A 61 3.65 -9.96 -9.73
N HIS A 62 3.99 -9.16 -10.75
CA HIS A 62 3.61 -9.44 -12.14
C HIS A 62 4.18 -10.78 -12.64
N LEU A 63 5.43 -11.11 -12.31
CA LEU A 63 6.05 -12.37 -12.71
C LEU A 63 5.45 -13.59 -11.99
N LEU A 64 5.02 -13.42 -10.74
CA LEU A 64 4.46 -14.48 -9.91
C LEU A 64 2.96 -14.67 -10.12
N GLU A 65 2.30 -13.80 -10.86
CA GLU A 65 0.86 -13.87 -11.15
C GLU A 65 0.46 -15.22 -11.78
N ASP A 66 1.22 -15.73 -12.75
CA ASP A 66 0.97 -17.06 -13.32
C ASP A 66 1.13 -18.16 -12.26
N ALA A 67 2.14 -18.06 -11.40
CA ALA A 67 2.33 -19.01 -10.31
C ALA A 67 1.11 -19.04 -9.36
N VAL A 68 0.60 -17.87 -8.95
CA VAL A 68 -0.61 -17.77 -8.11
C VAL A 68 -1.82 -18.38 -8.83
N ALA A 69 -2.00 -18.11 -10.12
CA ALA A 69 -3.10 -18.68 -10.90
C ALA A 69 -3.00 -20.22 -11.03
N GLN A 70 -1.79 -20.78 -11.14
CA GLN A 70 -1.57 -22.23 -11.17
C GLN A 70 -1.83 -22.88 -9.81
N PHE A 71 -1.45 -22.24 -8.71
CA PHE A 71 -1.82 -22.70 -7.37
C PHE A 71 -3.34 -22.68 -7.18
N PHE A 72 -4.01 -21.59 -7.58
CA PHE A 72 -5.47 -21.53 -7.55
C PHE A 72 -6.11 -22.65 -8.36
N LYS A 73 -5.66 -22.88 -9.60
CA LYS A 73 -6.13 -24.00 -10.43
C LYS A 73 -5.96 -25.35 -9.73
N ARG A 74 -4.81 -25.56 -9.08
CA ARG A 74 -4.50 -26.82 -8.38
C ARG A 74 -5.45 -27.07 -7.22
N GLU A 75 -5.70 -26.06 -6.40
CA GLU A 75 -6.46 -26.19 -5.16
C GLU A 75 -7.98 -26.05 -5.35
N SER A 76 -8.46 -25.23 -6.29
CA SER A 76 -9.90 -25.04 -6.56
C SER A 76 -10.44 -25.95 -7.66
N HIS A 77 -9.55 -26.59 -8.43
CA HIS A 77 -9.85 -27.38 -9.63
C HIS A 77 -10.57 -26.61 -10.76
N CYS A 78 -10.67 -25.28 -10.65
CA CYS A 78 -11.29 -24.44 -11.66
C CYS A 78 -10.49 -24.39 -12.96
N HIS A 79 -11.17 -24.12 -14.08
CA HIS A 79 -10.52 -24.01 -15.39
C HIS A 79 -10.06 -22.58 -15.66
N ILE A 80 -8.76 -22.32 -15.48
CA ILE A 80 -8.13 -21.02 -15.81
C ILE A 80 -8.02 -20.81 -17.33
N ILE A 81 -8.44 -19.63 -17.80
CA ILE A 81 -8.38 -19.24 -19.21
C ILE A 81 -7.04 -18.55 -19.49
N LYS A 82 -6.03 -19.31 -19.96
CA LYS A 82 -4.67 -18.78 -20.23
C LYS A 82 -4.63 -17.61 -21.21
N ALA A 83 -5.58 -17.52 -22.15
CA ALA A 83 -5.69 -16.43 -23.12
C ALA A 83 -6.13 -15.08 -22.50
N SER A 84 -6.43 -15.03 -21.20
CA SER A 84 -6.73 -13.77 -20.48
C SER A 84 -5.49 -13.02 -20.00
N THR A 85 -4.30 -13.40 -20.46
CA THR A 85 -3.01 -12.72 -20.17
C THR A 85 -2.76 -11.48 -21.03
N ASP A 86 -3.59 -11.24 -22.04
CA ASP A 86 -3.40 -10.10 -22.97
C ASP A 86 -3.50 -8.76 -22.22
N ASP A 87 -2.73 -7.76 -22.68
CA ASP A 87 -2.91 -6.37 -22.25
C ASP A 87 -4.25 -5.83 -22.81
N TYR A 88 -5.32 -5.96 -22.03
CA TYR A 88 -6.64 -5.41 -22.35
C TYR A 88 -7.20 -4.56 -21.21
N THR A 89 -8.18 -3.73 -21.54
CA THR A 89 -8.97 -2.96 -20.58
C THR A 89 -10.44 -3.20 -20.87
N ILE A 90 -11.22 -3.50 -19.83
CA ILE A 90 -12.67 -3.45 -19.85
C ILE A 90 -13.10 -2.08 -19.32
N THR A 91 -14.06 -1.45 -20.00
CA THR A 91 -14.68 -0.18 -19.59
C THR A 91 -16.13 -0.14 -20.08
N ASN A 92 -16.86 0.90 -19.71
CA ASN A 92 -18.25 1.11 -20.12
C ASN A 92 -18.41 2.45 -20.82
N THR A 93 -19.27 2.50 -21.84
CA THR A 93 -19.54 3.73 -22.63
C THR A 93 -19.98 4.90 -21.74
N ASP A 94 -20.77 4.64 -20.71
CA ASP A 94 -21.36 5.68 -19.83
C ASP A 94 -20.36 6.17 -18.76
N THR A 95 -19.36 5.34 -18.45
CA THR A 95 -18.32 5.62 -17.45
C THR A 95 -16.93 5.25 -17.99
N PRO A 96 -16.46 5.92 -19.07
CA PRO A 96 -15.22 5.54 -19.77
C PRO A 96 -13.95 5.72 -18.91
N TYR A 97 -14.07 6.46 -17.81
CA TYR A 97 -13.04 6.65 -16.80
C TYR A 97 -12.95 5.49 -15.80
N LEU A 98 -13.92 4.57 -15.75
CA LEU A 98 -13.78 3.33 -14.98
C LEU A 98 -13.16 2.27 -15.88
N ARG A 99 -11.95 1.83 -15.53
CA ARG A 99 -11.12 1.00 -16.40
C ARG A 99 -10.56 -0.16 -15.60
N VAL A 100 -10.81 -1.39 -16.04
CA VAL A 100 -10.38 -2.58 -15.30
C VAL A 100 -9.61 -3.53 -16.22
N SER A 101 -8.62 -4.21 -15.66
CA SER A 101 -7.78 -5.18 -16.35
C SER A 101 -7.61 -6.35 -15.39
N PRO A 102 -8.59 -7.26 -15.30
CA PRO A 102 -8.51 -8.40 -14.40
C PRO A 102 -7.33 -9.30 -14.78
N ASP A 103 -6.64 -9.86 -13.79
CA ASP A 103 -5.45 -10.69 -14.02
C ASP A 103 -5.79 -11.94 -14.85
N ARG A 104 -6.83 -12.68 -14.46
CA ARG A 104 -7.31 -13.85 -15.19
C ARG A 104 -8.83 -13.94 -15.17
N THR A 105 -9.35 -14.73 -16.10
CA THR A 105 -10.72 -15.27 -16.04
C THR A 105 -10.69 -16.79 -15.93
N PHE A 106 -11.73 -17.37 -15.35
CA PHE A 106 -11.85 -18.81 -15.17
C PHE A 106 -13.30 -19.29 -15.26
N TRP A 107 -13.50 -20.60 -15.42
CA TRP A 107 -14.78 -21.27 -15.21
C TRP A 107 -14.71 -22.15 -13.97
N ARG A 108 -15.77 -22.11 -13.16
CA ARG A 108 -15.92 -23.03 -12.02
C ARG A 108 -16.02 -24.49 -12.49
N THR A 109 -15.63 -25.41 -11.62
CA THR A 109 -15.74 -26.86 -11.88
C THR A 109 -17.18 -27.24 -12.23
N GLY A 110 -17.38 -27.88 -13.38
CA GLY A 110 -18.69 -28.29 -13.87
C GLY A 110 -19.53 -27.19 -14.54
N ALA A 111 -19.05 -25.95 -14.59
CA ALA A 111 -19.72 -24.88 -15.32
C ALA A 111 -19.60 -25.08 -16.84
N THR A 112 -20.57 -24.57 -17.59
CA THR A 112 -20.45 -24.51 -19.06
C THR A 112 -19.38 -23.49 -19.44
N HIS A 113 -18.45 -23.85 -20.32
CA HIS A 113 -17.38 -22.95 -20.76
C HIS A 113 -17.89 -21.92 -21.79
N ASN A 114 -18.56 -20.86 -21.32
CA ASN A 114 -19.05 -19.74 -22.13
C ASN A 114 -18.84 -18.39 -21.41
N GLU A 115 -19.04 -17.26 -22.10
CA GLU A 115 -18.84 -15.92 -21.51
C GLU A 115 -19.69 -15.65 -20.27
N ALA A 116 -20.94 -16.12 -20.23
CA ALA A 116 -21.87 -15.86 -19.15
C ALA A 116 -21.55 -16.63 -17.85
N SER A 117 -20.72 -17.67 -17.96
CA SER A 117 -20.25 -18.50 -16.83
C SER A 117 -18.83 -18.18 -16.39
N LYS A 118 -18.18 -17.17 -16.97
CA LYS A 118 -16.84 -16.75 -16.55
C LYS A 118 -16.89 -16.05 -15.19
N SER A 119 -15.82 -16.23 -14.44
CA SER A 119 -15.51 -15.55 -13.18
C SER A 119 -14.17 -14.84 -13.31
N ILE A 120 -13.90 -13.86 -12.43
CA ILE A 120 -12.61 -13.15 -12.39
C ILE A 120 -11.70 -13.74 -11.32
N LEU A 121 -10.43 -13.97 -11.66
CA LEU A 121 -9.38 -14.25 -10.68
C LEU A 121 -8.48 -13.02 -10.56
N GLU A 122 -8.32 -12.53 -9.34
CA GLU A 122 -7.38 -11.47 -8.96
C GLU A 122 -6.29 -12.08 -8.07
N CYS A 123 -5.04 -11.97 -8.50
CA CYS A 123 -3.87 -12.61 -7.94
C CYS A 123 -3.03 -11.63 -7.13
N LYS A 124 -2.60 -12.04 -5.93
CA LYS A 124 -1.79 -11.22 -5.02
C LYS A 124 -0.53 -11.94 -4.58
N THR A 125 0.55 -11.19 -4.42
CA THR A 125 1.75 -11.66 -3.72
C THR A 125 2.03 -10.70 -2.59
N THR A 126 2.27 -11.22 -1.39
CA THR A 126 2.38 -10.40 -0.18
C THR A 126 3.40 -10.97 0.80
N GLN A 127 3.93 -10.11 1.67
CA GLN A 127 4.68 -10.52 2.86
C GLN A 127 3.82 -10.48 4.12
N MET A 128 2.64 -9.84 4.04
CA MET A 128 1.69 -9.78 5.15
C MET A 128 1.00 -11.13 5.27
N GLN A 129 0.87 -11.62 6.51
CA GLN A 129 -0.02 -12.73 6.80
C GLN A 129 -1.46 -12.32 6.52
N ILE A 130 -2.21 -13.22 5.87
CA ILE A 130 -3.57 -12.96 5.42
C ILE A 130 -4.51 -13.86 6.19
N ASP A 131 -5.45 -13.24 6.89
CA ASP A 131 -6.63 -13.91 7.39
C ASP A 131 -7.65 -13.99 6.26
N ALA A 132 -8.11 -15.20 5.94
CA ALA A 132 -9.10 -15.40 4.89
C ALA A 132 -10.45 -14.75 5.26
N ASP A 133 -10.75 -14.58 6.55
CA ASP A 133 -11.99 -13.99 7.02
C ASP A 133 -11.95 -12.44 7.02
N ASP A 134 -10.76 -11.85 7.18
CA ASP A 134 -10.51 -10.39 7.15
C ASP A 134 -9.51 -10.01 6.06
N LEU A 135 -9.95 -10.10 4.80
CA LEU A 135 -9.12 -9.76 3.66
C LEU A 135 -8.81 -8.25 3.59
N PRO A 136 -7.64 -7.86 3.06
CA PRO A 136 -7.32 -6.46 2.83
C PRO A 136 -8.41 -5.75 2.01
N LYS A 137 -9.03 -4.72 2.61
CA LYS A 137 -10.19 -4.02 2.02
C LYS A 137 -9.94 -3.48 0.61
N HIS A 138 -8.72 -3.02 0.33
CA HIS A 138 -8.36 -2.53 -1.00
C HIS A 138 -8.29 -3.65 -2.06
N TRP A 139 -8.02 -4.91 -1.68
CA TRP A 139 -8.13 -6.06 -2.59
C TRP A 139 -9.59 -6.36 -2.90
N PHE A 140 -10.46 -6.32 -1.89
CA PHE A 140 -11.90 -6.47 -2.07
C PHE A 140 -12.46 -5.39 -3.00
N CYS A 141 -12.11 -4.12 -2.78
CA CYS A 141 -12.51 -3.01 -3.67
C CYS A 141 -12.05 -3.24 -5.12
N GLN A 142 -10.81 -3.71 -5.30
CA GLN A 142 -10.27 -4.00 -6.61
C GLN A 142 -11.07 -5.11 -7.32
N LEU A 143 -11.34 -6.23 -6.65
CA LEU A 143 -12.14 -7.30 -7.23
C LEU A 143 -13.58 -6.83 -7.53
N GLN A 144 -14.24 -6.14 -6.60
CA GLN A 144 -15.59 -5.62 -6.83
C GLN A 144 -15.65 -4.65 -8.02
N MET A 145 -14.61 -3.84 -8.23
CA MET A 145 -14.53 -2.96 -9.40
C MET A 145 -14.34 -3.77 -10.69
N ASN A 146 -13.48 -4.79 -10.69
CA ASN A 146 -13.32 -5.71 -11.80
C ASN A 146 -14.66 -6.40 -12.15
N LEU A 147 -15.39 -6.89 -11.15
CA LEU A 147 -16.69 -7.57 -11.32
C LEU A 147 -17.75 -6.63 -11.89
N GLY A 148 -17.91 -5.44 -11.28
CA GLY A 148 -18.96 -4.50 -11.68
C GLY A 148 -18.74 -3.85 -13.03
N VAL A 149 -17.52 -3.40 -13.35
CA VAL A 149 -17.20 -2.86 -14.70
C VAL A 149 -17.16 -3.98 -15.73
N GLY A 150 -16.72 -5.17 -15.33
CA GLY A 150 -16.63 -6.34 -16.19
C GLY A 150 -17.96 -7.05 -16.44
N GLU A 151 -19.03 -6.71 -15.71
CA GLU A 151 -20.33 -7.39 -15.74
C GLU A 151 -20.23 -8.90 -15.41
N TYR A 152 -19.38 -9.26 -14.44
CA TYR A 152 -19.22 -10.62 -13.93
C TYR A 152 -19.98 -10.81 -12.61
N LYS A 153 -20.49 -12.01 -12.36
CA LYS A 153 -21.29 -12.31 -11.17
C LYS A 153 -20.45 -12.62 -9.93
N ASP A 154 -19.23 -13.11 -10.13
CA ASP A 154 -18.36 -13.56 -9.06
C ASP A 154 -16.90 -13.63 -9.51
N GLY A 155 -16.02 -13.81 -8.53
CA GLY A 155 -14.61 -14.01 -8.72
C GLY A 155 -13.93 -14.63 -7.51
N ALA A 156 -12.61 -14.65 -7.54
CA ALA A 156 -11.78 -15.09 -6.44
C ALA A 156 -10.60 -14.14 -6.24
N LEU A 157 -10.29 -13.86 -4.97
CA LEU A 157 -9.00 -13.34 -4.56
C LEU A 157 -8.10 -14.53 -4.22
N ALA A 158 -6.98 -14.66 -4.89
CA ALA A 158 -5.96 -15.67 -4.58
C ALA A 158 -4.64 -14.99 -4.23
N TRP A 159 -3.94 -15.48 -3.22
CA TRP A 159 -2.71 -14.88 -2.74
C TRP A 159 -1.62 -15.91 -2.45
N LEU A 160 -0.37 -15.47 -2.59
CA LEU A 160 0.82 -16.19 -2.16
C LEU A 160 1.59 -15.34 -1.14
N THR A 161 1.61 -15.80 0.10
CA THR A 161 2.30 -15.16 1.23
C THR A 161 3.73 -15.68 1.32
N ALA A 162 4.69 -14.75 1.35
CA ALA A 162 6.12 -15.02 1.44
C ALA A 162 6.65 -16.05 0.41
N GLY A 163 5.96 -16.21 -0.73
CA GLY A 163 6.30 -17.19 -1.77
C GLY A 163 6.04 -18.65 -1.40
N ARG A 164 5.34 -18.94 -0.29
CA ARG A 164 5.27 -20.30 0.29
C ARG A 164 3.87 -20.72 0.71
N GLU A 165 3.06 -19.78 1.17
CA GLU A 165 1.73 -20.07 1.72
C GLU A 165 0.68 -19.55 0.74
N PHE A 166 -0.08 -20.47 0.15
CA PHE A 166 -1.14 -20.14 -0.79
C PHE A 166 -2.50 -20.12 -0.07
N GLY A 167 -3.33 -19.14 -0.41
CA GLY A 167 -4.73 -19.08 0.01
C GLY A 167 -5.60 -18.45 -1.07
N TYR A 168 -6.90 -18.70 -1.00
CA TYR A 168 -7.87 -18.02 -1.84
C TYR A 168 -9.23 -17.89 -1.14
N ARG A 169 -10.05 -16.95 -1.63
CA ARG A 169 -11.44 -16.79 -1.22
C ARG A 169 -12.29 -16.43 -2.43
N ASP A 170 -13.38 -17.16 -2.60
CA ASP A 170 -14.45 -16.82 -3.55
C ASP A 170 -15.25 -15.64 -3.03
N ILE A 171 -15.62 -14.73 -3.94
CA ILE A 171 -16.30 -13.48 -3.64
C ILE A 171 -17.33 -13.21 -4.72
N ASP A 172 -18.58 -13.04 -4.30
CA ASP A 172 -19.68 -12.65 -5.17
C ASP A 172 -19.65 -11.15 -5.45
N PHE A 173 -20.21 -10.76 -6.60
CA PHE A 173 -20.43 -9.37 -6.92
C PHE A 173 -21.47 -8.76 -5.97
N ASP A 174 -21.10 -7.68 -5.30
CA ASP A 174 -21.98 -6.89 -4.46
C ASP A 174 -22.42 -5.63 -5.21
N PRO A 175 -23.65 -5.60 -5.77
CA PRO A 175 -24.11 -4.47 -6.57
C PRO A 175 -24.34 -3.19 -5.75
N GLU A 176 -24.69 -3.31 -4.46
CA GLU A 176 -24.92 -2.15 -3.60
C GLU A 176 -23.58 -1.49 -3.26
N PHE A 177 -22.62 -2.29 -2.82
CA PHE A 177 -21.26 -1.82 -2.56
C PHE A 177 -20.60 -1.25 -3.82
N PHE A 178 -20.73 -1.95 -4.96
CA PHE A 178 -20.20 -1.44 -6.22
C PHE A 178 -20.87 -0.13 -6.64
N GLY A 179 -22.18 0.01 -6.46
CA GLY A 179 -22.90 1.24 -6.72
C GLY A 179 -22.33 2.42 -5.93
N TRP A 180 -22.18 2.25 -4.61
CA TRP A 180 -21.56 3.26 -3.74
C TRP A 180 -20.12 3.56 -4.14
N MET A 181 -19.28 2.54 -4.33
CA MET A 181 -17.87 2.70 -4.72
C MET A 181 -17.74 3.43 -6.06
N ARG A 182 -18.59 3.10 -7.04
CA ARG A 182 -18.65 3.75 -8.35
C ARG A 182 -18.99 5.21 -8.23
N ASP A 183 -19.91 5.58 -7.34
CA ASP A 183 -20.32 6.96 -7.14
C ASP A 183 -19.20 7.78 -6.49
N GLU A 184 -18.47 7.24 -5.50
CA GLU A 184 -17.29 7.87 -4.93
C GLU A 184 -16.15 8.04 -5.95
N ILE A 185 -15.89 7.02 -6.78
CA ILE A 185 -14.90 7.12 -7.86
C ILE A 185 -15.33 8.15 -8.92
N THR A 186 -16.62 8.20 -9.24
CA THR A 186 -17.18 9.17 -10.19
C THR A 186 -17.02 10.59 -9.66
N LYS A 187 -17.35 10.82 -8.38
CA LYS A 187 -17.12 12.10 -7.72
C LYS A 187 -15.65 12.49 -7.76
N PHE A 188 -14.74 11.59 -7.38
CA PHE A 188 -13.30 11.83 -7.44
C PHE A 188 -12.84 12.23 -8.85
N TRP A 189 -13.33 11.52 -9.88
CA TRP A 189 -12.98 11.80 -11.26
C TRP A 189 -13.54 13.15 -11.75
N LEU A 190 -14.83 13.38 -11.56
CA LEU A 190 -15.51 14.56 -12.08
C LEU A 190 -15.12 15.82 -11.33
N ASP A 191 -15.04 15.79 -10.00
CA ASP A 191 -14.74 16.99 -9.21
C ASP A 191 -13.24 17.30 -9.24
N TYR A 192 -12.39 16.29 -8.99
CA TYR A 192 -10.97 16.54 -8.73
C TYR A 192 -10.08 16.41 -9.97
N ILE A 193 -10.34 15.43 -10.84
CA ILE A 193 -9.52 15.22 -12.04
C ILE A 193 -9.96 16.15 -13.17
N VAL A 194 -11.25 16.08 -13.55
CA VAL A 194 -11.85 16.87 -14.64
C VAL A 194 -12.17 18.29 -14.18
N GLY A 195 -12.83 18.44 -13.03
CA GLY A 195 -13.26 19.71 -12.47
C GLY A 195 -12.14 20.55 -11.85
N ASN A 196 -10.91 20.02 -11.79
CA ASN A 196 -9.72 20.67 -11.25
C ASN A 196 -9.85 21.14 -9.79
N GLN A 197 -10.78 20.59 -9.02
CA GLN A 197 -10.85 20.85 -7.58
C GLN A 197 -9.73 20.09 -6.87
N GLU A 198 -9.07 20.73 -5.91
CA GLU A 198 -8.09 20.05 -5.07
C GLU A 198 -8.83 19.20 -4.01
N PRO A 199 -8.58 17.88 -3.91
CA PRO A 199 -9.20 17.06 -2.89
C PRO A 199 -8.68 17.43 -1.48
N PRO A 200 -9.47 17.15 -0.43
CA PRO A 200 -9.00 17.36 0.94
C PRO A 200 -7.78 16.49 1.25
N ALA A 201 -6.92 16.97 2.15
CA ALA A 201 -5.83 16.16 2.70
C ALA A 201 -6.41 14.99 3.52
N TYR A 202 -5.95 13.78 3.25
CA TYR A 202 -6.41 12.57 3.93
C TYR A 202 -5.53 12.22 5.14
N SER A 203 -4.25 12.63 5.10
CA SER A 203 -3.25 12.33 6.12
C SER A 203 -2.40 13.55 6.49
N ALA A 204 -1.67 13.47 7.61
CA ALA A 204 -0.66 14.47 7.97
C ALA A 204 0.42 14.60 6.88
N GLN A 205 0.75 13.51 6.18
CA GLN A 205 1.69 13.54 5.07
C GLN A 205 1.16 14.37 3.90
N ASP A 206 -0.14 14.30 3.61
CA ASP A 206 -0.77 15.13 2.58
C ASP A 206 -0.74 16.61 2.97
N VAL A 207 -0.93 16.93 4.25
CA VAL A 207 -0.77 18.30 4.76
C VAL A 207 0.66 18.81 4.55
N LEU A 208 1.67 17.95 4.71
CA LEU A 208 3.07 18.32 4.45
C LEU A 208 3.38 18.45 2.95
N LEU A 209 2.77 17.63 2.09
CA LEU A 209 2.88 17.77 0.64
C LEU A 209 2.22 19.06 0.14
N LYS A 210 1.06 19.41 0.70
CA LYS A 210 0.32 20.63 0.38
C LYS A 210 0.98 21.89 0.93
N SER A 211 1.39 21.83 2.20
CA SER A 211 1.88 22.96 3.00
C SER A 211 3.14 22.54 3.76
N PRO A 212 4.30 22.42 3.07
CA PRO A 212 5.54 21.94 3.66
C PRO A 212 6.07 22.88 4.75
N LEU A 213 5.70 24.16 4.69
CA LEU A 213 6.02 25.18 5.68
C LEU A 213 4.74 25.65 6.40
N HIS A 214 4.92 26.15 7.62
CA HIS A 214 3.86 26.85 8.34
C HIS A 214 3.78 28.30 7.84
N VAL A 215 2.61 28.92 7.98
CA VAL A 215 2.46 30.36 7.80
C VAL A 215 2.80 31.02 9.13
N ALA A 216 3.84 31.87 9.15
CA ALA A 216 4.27 32.55 10.37
C ALA A 216 3.12 33.37 10.98
N GLY A 217 2.90 33.23 12.29
CA GLY A 217 1.83 33.92 13.01
C GLY A 217 0.41 33.40 12.75
N LYS A 218 0.22 32.38 11.89
CA LYS A 218 -1.10 31.77 11.69
C LYS A 218 -1.41 30.81 12.84
N GLU A 219 -2.48 31.13 13.56
CA GLU A 219 -2.98 30.33 14.68
C GLU A 219 -4.35 29.73 14.34
N VAL A 220 -4.68 28.63 15.01
CA VAL A 220 -5.99 27.97 14.93
C VAL A 220 -6.46 27.70 16.35
N THR A 221 -7.66 28.16 16.67
CA THR A 221 -8.28 27.88 17.97
C THR A 221 -8.68 26.42 18.05
N ALA A 222 -8.23 25.72 19.11
CA ALA A 222 -8.59 24.34 19.33
C ALA A 222 -10.09 24.19 19.63
N THR A 223 -10.73 23.19 19.01
CA THR A 223 -12.07 22.74 19.41
C THR A 223 -11.98 21.93 20.70
N LYS A 224 -13.12 21.66 21.34
CA LYS A 224 -13.18 20.80 22.54
C LYS A 224 -12.55 19.42 22.29
N GLU A 225 -12.86 18.82 21.14
CA GLU A 225 -12.29 17.53 20.73
C GLU A 225 -10.76 17.59 20.61
N ILE A 226 -10.21 18.64 19.98
CA ILE A 226 -8.76 18.79 19.86
C ILE A 226 -8.09 19.04 21.22
N LEU A 227 -8.74 19.75 22.14
CA LEU A 227 -8.24 19.92 23.51
C LEU A 227 -8.16 18.56 24.24
N GLU A 228 -9.19 17.72 24.12
CA GLU A 228 -9.21 16.37 24.69
C GLU A 228 -8.11 15.48 24.09
N GLN A 229 -7.90 15.54 22.77
CA GLN A 229 -6.81 14.81 22.10
C GLN A 229 -5.42 15.26 22.58
N ILE A 230 -5.20 16.58 22.73
CA ILE A 230 -3.93 17.12 23.24
C ILE A 230 -3.69 16.65 24.68
N ALA A 231 -4.71 16.71 25.54
CA ALA A 231 -4.61 16.25 26.92
C ALA A 231 -4.26 14.75 26.98
N ARG A 232 -4.98 13.93 26.21
CA ARG A 232 -4.73 12.49 26.14
C ARG A 232 -3.31 12.17 25.64
N LEU A 233 -2.84 12.89 24.62
CA LEU A 233 -1.50 12.71 24.09
C LEU A 233 -0.41 13.07 25.13
N LYS A 234 -0.64 14.09 25.97
CA LYS A 234 0.27 14.41 27.08
C LYS A 234 0.34 13.26 28.09
N GLU A 235 -0.80 12.73 28.51
CA GLU A 235 -0.86 11.60 29.44
C GLU A 235 -0.09 10.39 28.90
N LEU A 236 -0.34 10.03 27.63
CA LEU A 236 0.34 8.92 26.97
C LEU A 236 1.85 9.13 26.92
N LYS A 237 2.33 10.35 26.66
CA LYS A 237 3.77 10.65 26.70
C LYS A 237 4.38 10.46 28.09
N VAL A 238 3.66 10.82 29.15
CA VAL A 238 4.11 10.59 30.53
C VAL A 238 4.13 9.09 30.85
N GLN A 239 3.10 8.35 30.44
CA GLN A 239 3.04 6.90 30.63
C GLN A 239 4.18 6.19 29.88
N ASN A 240 4.39 6.53 28.61
CA ASN A 240 5.50 6.00 27.82
C ASN A 240 6.84 6.28 28.48
N LYS A 241 7.03 7.50 29.01
CA LYS A 241 8.31 7.81 29.66
C LYS A 241 8.55 6.99 30.92
N LYS A 242 7.50 6.69 31.70
CA LYS A 242 7.61 5.80 32.87
C LYS A 242 7.95 4.38 32.46
N LEU A 243 7.30 3.85 31.41
CA LEU A 243 7.58 2.52 30.88
C LEU A 243 8.99 2.43 30.29
N GLU A 244 9.47 3.47 29.59
CA GLU A 244 10.86 3.55 29.13
C GLU A 244 11.84 3.51 30.30
N THR A 245 11.59 4.27 31.37
CA THR A 245 12.45 4.22 32.57
C THR A 245 12.46 2.83 33.22
N GLU A 246 11.30 2.18 33.34
CA GLU A 246 11.22 0.82 33.88
C GLU A 246 11.96 -0.20 32.99
N GLN A 247 11.85 -0.05 31.66
CA GLN A 247 12.62 -0.86 30.70
C GLN A 247 14.12 -0.67 30.89
N ASP A 248 14.59 0.59 30.95
CA ASP A 248 16.00 0.92 31.15
C ASP A 248 16.53 0.32 32.46
N GLU A 249 15.78 0.43 33.56
CA GLU A 249 16.14 -0.15 34.86
C GLU A 249 16.26 -1.68 34.81
N ILE A 250 15.34 -2.36 34.14
CA ILE A 250 15.39 -3.83 33.95
C ILE A 250 16.60 -4.20 33.07
N GLU A 251 16.81 -3.50 31.97
CA GLU A 251 17.96 -3.75 31.09
C GLU A 251 19.29 -3.57 31.82
N ASP A 252 19.43 -2.52 32.63
CA ASP A 252 20.63 -2.25 33.39
C ASP A 252 20.88 -3.34 34.44
N ASN A 253 19.84 -3.82 35.12
CA ASN A 253 19.94 -4.96 36.02
C ASN A 253 20.39 -6.24 35.30
N LEU A 254 19.90 -6.49 34.08
CA LEU A 254 20.35 -7.61 33.26
C LEU A 254 21.82 -7.46 32.85
N LYS A 255 22.25 -6.26 32.43
CA LYS A 255 23.66 -5.96 32.07
C LYS A 255 24.60 -6.13 33.27
N LEU A 256 24.17 -5.71 34.46
CA LEU A 256 24.91 -5.94 35.70
C LEU A 256 25.04 -7.45 35.99
N PHE A 257 23.98 -8.23 35.76
CA PHE A 257 24.02 -9.68 35.88
C PHE A 257 24.92 -10.35 34.85
N PHE A 258 24.95 -9.84 33.60
CA PHE A 258 25.89 -10.31 32.58
C PHE A 258 27.35 -10.17 33.02
N GLY A 259 27.74 -9.01 33.57
CA GLY A 259 29.14 -8.74 33.86
C GLY A 259 30.01 -8.86 32.60
N ASP A 260 30.94 -9.81 32.58
CA ASP A 260 31.78 -10.15 31.43
C ASP A 260 31.30 -11.38 30.64
N ALA A 261 30.17 -11.98 31.04
CA ALA A 261 29.59 -13.13 30.36
C ALA A 261 29.00 -12.74 28.99
N GLU A 262 29.04 -13.68 28.05
CA GLU A 262 28.51 -13.48 26.70
C GLU A 262 27.00 -13.74 26.59
N SER A 263 26.45 -14.59 27.47
CA SER A 263 25.06 -15.07 27.42
C SER A 263 24.48 -15.40 28.78
N ILE A 264 23.17 -15.15 28.94
CA ILE A 264 22.34 -15.72 30.02
C ILE A 264 21.68 -16.98 29.47
N VAL A 265 21.73 -18.09 30.22
CA VAL A 265 21.14 -19.39 29.84
C VAL A 265 20.12 -19.85 30.88
N SER A 266 19.12 -20.63 30.46
CA SER A 266 18.21 -21.34 31.37
C SER A 266 18.89 -22.56 32.00
N ASP A 267 18.22 -23.17 32.99
CA ASP A 267 18.66 -24.42 33.63
C ASP A 267 18.79 -25.60 32.65
N SER A 268 18.05 -25.56 31.54
CA SER A 268 18.13 -26.53 30.44
C SER A 268 19.25 -26.22 29.42
N GLY A 269 20.03 -25.16 29.64
CA GLY A 269 21.11 -24.72 28.75
C GLY A 269 20.66 -23.90 27.54
N LYS A 270 19.38 -23.49 27.46
CA LYS A 270 18.88 -22.65 26.37
C LYS A 270 19.29 -21.19 26.58
N THR A 271 19.91 -20.56 25.59
CA THR A 271 20.21 -19.12 25.62
C THR A 271 18.94 -18.28 25.70
N LEU A 272 18.88 -17.39 26.69
CA LEU A 272 17.78 -16.44 26.93
C LEU A 272 18.12 -15.03 26.46
N ALA A 273 19.37 -14.61 26.62
CA ALA A 273 19.85 -13.30 26.16
C ALA A 273 21.35 -13.34 25.84
N THR A 274 21.83 -12.41 25.01
CA THR A 274 23.26 -12.20 24.74
C THR A 274 23.62 -10.73 24.79
N TRP A 275 24.77 -10.40 25.33
CA TRP A 275 25.32 -9.05 25.33
C TRP A 275 26.80 -9.14 24.95
N LYS A 276 27.12 -8.76 23.70
CA LYS A 276 28.47 -8.94 23.12
C LYS A 276 28.98 -7.64 22.56
N ALA A 277 30.30 -7.42 22.65
CA ALA A 277 30.94 -6.34 21.91
C ALA A 277 30.75 -6.57 20.39
N PRO A 278 30.34 -5.55 19.63
CA PRO A 278 30.29 -5.67 18.18
C PRO A 278 31.70 -5.84 17.61
N LYS A 279 31.81 -6.44 16.42
CA LYS A 279 33.08 -6.48 15.68
C LYS A 279 33.62 -5.06 15.48
N VAL A 280 34.94 -4.91 15.54
CA VAL A 280 35.62 -3.65 15.21
C VAL A 280 35.17 -3.22 13.81
N SER A 281 34.71 -1.98 13.70
CA SER A 281 34.30 -1.38 12.43
C SER A 281 35.08 -0.10 12.20
N GLU A 282 35.50 0.09 10.95
CA GLU A 282 36.09 1.35 10.50
C GLU A 282 34.96 2.31 10.14
N LYS A 283 35.04 3.53 10.67
CA LYS A 283 34.08 4.60 10.35
C LYS A 283 34.83 5.72 9.64
N PHE A 284 34.23 6.22 8.57
CA PHE A 284 34.72 7.40 7.89
C PHE A 284 34.50 8.64 8.77
N ASP A 285 35.58 9.35 9.10
CA ASP A 285 35.49 10.62 9.80
C ASP A 285 35.14 11.75 8.83
N ALA A 286 33.84 11.93 8.61
CA ALA A 286 33.34 12.96 7.71
C ALA A 286 33.73 14.38 8.14
N LYS A 287 33.92 14.64 9.45
CA LYS A 287 34.29 15.97 9.94
C LYS A 287 35.76 16.26 9.65
N ALA A 288 36.65 15.33 9.98
CA ALA A 288 38.07 15.46 9.66
C ALA A 288 38.28 15.58 8.13
N PHE A 289 37.63 14.70 7.36
CA PHE A 289 37.70 14.76 5.90
C PHE A 289 37.16 16.08 5.33
N GLN A 290 36.06 16.63 5.89
CA GLN A 290 35.54 17.92 5.47
C GLN A 290 36.48 19.08 5.79
N ALA A 291 37.21 19.01 6.92
CA ALA A 291 38.22 20.00 7.28
C ALA A 291 39.43 19.93 6.35
N ASP A 292 39.92 18.73 6.03
CA ASP A 292 41.10 18.50 5.19
C ASP A 292 40.81 18.70 3.69
N HIS A 293 39.58 18.40 3.24
CA HIS A 293 39.19 18.38 1.83
C HIS A 293 37.90 19.18 1.54
N PRO A 294 37.80 20.46 1.92
CA PRO A 294 36.56 21.25 1.81
C PRO A 294 36.05 21.38 0.37
N LYS A 295 36.95 21.47 -0.62
CA LYS A 295 36.60 21.54 -2.05
C LYS A 295 35.98 20.24 -2.58
N ALA A 296 36.41 19.08 -2.07
CA ALA A 296 35.85 17.80 -2.46
C ALA A 296 34.44 17.63 -1.88
N CYS A 297 34.25 18.01 -0.61
CA CYS A 297 32.95 17.96 0.06
C CYS A 297 31.90 18.88 -0.55
N ALA A 298 32.29 20.06 -1.06
CA ALA A 298 31.36 21.04 -1.61
C ALA A 298 30.38 20.46 -2.66
N LYS A 299 30.82 19.49 -3.47
CA LYS A 299 30.00 18.83 -4.50
C LYS A 299 28.91 17.90 -3.94
N TYR A 300 29.01 17.53 -2.66
CA TYR A 300 28.10 16.60 -1.98
C TYR A 300 27.26 17.28 -0.90
N ILE A 301 27.46 18.57 -0.66
CA ILE A 301 26.62 19.35 0.27
C ILE A 301 25.31 19.66 -0.44
N LYS A 302 24.21 19.20 0.17
CA LYS A 302 22.84 19.54 -0.26
C LYS A 302 22.15 20.29 0.88
N GLN A 303 21.53 21.42 0.56
CA GLN A 303 20.61 22.04 1.48
C GLN A 303 19.35 21.18 1.58
N VAL A 304 18.94 20.86 2.80
CA VAL A 304 17.71 20.16 3.10
C VAL A 304 16.87 21.08 3.98
N HIS A 305 15.63 21.32 3.60
CA HIS A 305 14.72 22.10 4.43
C HIS A 305 14.29 21.29 5.65
N GLY A 306 14.15 21.96 6.80
CA GLY A 306 13.61 21.35 8.01
C GLY A 306 12.16 20.94 7.81
N ALA A 307 11.80 19.75 8.30
CA ALA A 307 10.41 19.28 8.31
C ALA A 307 9.60 19.94 9.44
N ARG A 308 8.30 20.19 9.22
CA ARG A 308 7.38 20.60 10.29
C ARG A 308 7.30 19.48 11.33
N ARG A 309 7.36 19.84 12.61
CA ARG A 309 7.30 18.90 13.74
C ARG A 309 6.13 19.26 14.64
N LEU A 310 5.40 18.25 15.11
CA LEU A 310 4.39 18.43 16.14
C LEU A 310 5.08 18.47 17.50
N LEU A 311 4.99 19.61 18.19
CA LEU A 311 5.44 19.77 19.57
C LEU A 311 4.24 20.13 20.44
N ILE A 312 3.94 19.28 21.41
CA ILE A 312 2.95 19.56 22.44
C ILE A 312 3.63 20.37 23.54
N LYS A 313 3.05 21.52 23.88
CA LYS A 313 3.51 22.41 24.95
C LYS A 313 2.93 22.00 26.29
#